data_AF-A0A530Y0X0-F1
#
_entry.id   AF-A0A530Y0X0-F1
#
_cell.length_a   1.000
_cell.length_b   1.000
_cell.length_c   1.000
_cell.angle_alpha   90.00
_cell.angle_beta   90.00
_cell.angle_gamma   90.00
#
_symmetry.space_group_name_H-M   'P 1'
#
loop_
_entity.id
_entity.type
_entity.pdbx_description
1 polymer ?
#
loop_
_entity_poly.entity_id
_entity_poly.type
_entity_poly.pdbx_seq_one_letter_code
_entity_poly.pdbx_strand_id
1 'polypeptide(L)'
;MKVDPATIPEVAALATTEAGKAKHVGGRIKAIRMARRISLRQLADMVGTTASFISQLERNLSGASASTLMRIAAALDLGINELFEQTEGGFHKVLTRADRPLL
;
A
#
# COMPACT_ATOMS: atom_id res chain seq x y z
N MET A 1 4.52 -42.73 20.04
CA MET A 1 3.99 -42.06 18.84
C MET A 1 2.81 -41.18 19.27
N LYS A 2 3.10 -39.93 19.63
CA LYS A 2 2.13 -38.85 19.78
C LYS A 2 2.78 -37.65 19.09
N VAL A 3 2.20 -37.25 17.98
CA VAL A 3 2.47 -35.96 17.37
C VAL A 3 1.47 -35.01 18.04
N ASP A 4 1.95 -34.08 18.87
CA ASP A 4 1.11 -33.03 19.41
C ASP A 4 1.18 -31.82 18.47
N PRO A 5 0.05 -31.39 17.86
CA PRO A 5 -0.02 -30.29 16.92
C PRO A 5 -0.44 -29.00 17.63
N ALA A 6 0.52 -28.19 18.06
CA ALA A 6 0.29 -26.84 18.56
C ALA A 6 1.60 -26.07 18.38
N THR A 7 1.72 -24.93 17.73
CA THR A 7 0.78 -23.95 17.16
C THR A 7 1.70 -23.09 16.30
N ILE A 8 1.47 -23.00 14.99
CA ILE A 8 2.21 -22.05 14.13
C ILE A 8 1.66 -20.66 14.47
N PRO A 9 2.38 -19.75 15.15
CA PRO A 9 1.85 -18.42 15.50
C PRO A 9 1.97 -17.43 14.32
N GLU A 10 2.55 -17.85 13.20
CA GLU A 10 2.98 -16.98 12.10
C GLU A 10 1.84 -16.51 11.18
N VAL A 11 0.72 -17.22 11.14
CA VAL A 11 -0.40 -16.89 10.24
C VAL A 11 -1.24 -15.67 10.70
N ALA A 12 -1.12 -15.25 11.96
CA ALA A 12 -1.86 -14.10 12.49
C ALA A 12 -1.23 -12.74 12.13
N ALA A 13 0.08 -12.69 11.85
CA ALA A 13 0.80 -11.45 11.59
C ALA A 13 0.54 -10.87 10.18
N LEU A 14 0.11 -11.69 9.22
CA LEU A 14 -0.17 -11.28 7.83
C LEU A 14 -1.42 -10.38 7.72
N ALA A 15 -2.37 -10.49 8.65
CA ALA A 15 -3.60 -9.69 8.62
C ALA A 15 -3.37 -8.22 9.04
N THR A 16 -2.36 -7.95 9.87
CA THR A 16 -2.06 -6.59 10.34
C THR A 16 -1.19 -5.80 9.35
N THR A 17 -0.46 -6.48 8.47
CA THR A 17 0.45 -5.85 7.48
C THR A 17 -0.30 -5.27 6.27
N GLU A 18 -1.39 -5.92 5.83
CA GLU A 18 -2.21 -5.47 4.70
C GLU A 18 -2.95 -4.15 4.98
N ALA A 19 -3.52 -4.00 6.18
CA ALA A 19 -4.22 -2.78 6.59
C ALA A 19 -3.28 -1.57 6.75
N GLY A 20 -2.02 -1.83 7.13
CA GLY A 20 -0.95 -0.84 7.18
C GLY A 20 -0.57 -0.34 5.80
N LYS A 21 -0.37 -1.24 4.83
CA LYS A 21 -0.05 -0.88 3.43
C LYS A 21 -1.12 -0.02 2.77
N ALA A 22 -2.41 -0.34 2.98
CA ALA A 22 -3.52 0.43 2.43
C ALA A 22 -3.53 1.90 2.90
N LYS A 23 -3.11 2.17 4.15
CA LYS A 23 -2.99 3.54 4.69
C LYS A 23 -1.90 4.38 4.01
N HIS A 24 -0.95 3.77 3.31
CA HIS A 24 0.17 4.48 2.68
C HIS A 24 -0.16 4.95 1.25
N VAL A 25 -1.06 4.24 0.55
CA VAL A 25 -1.40 4.52 -0.86
C VAL A 25 -2.00 5.92 -1.03
N GLY A 26 -2.98 6.30 -0.20
CA GLY A 26 -3.59 7.62 -0.26
C GLY A 26 -2.58 8.75 -0.05
N GLY A 27 -1.66 8.57 0.90
CA GLY A 27 -0.56 9.51 1.15
C GLY A 27 0.41 9.62 -0.02
N ARG A 28 0.75 8.48 -0.66
CA ARG A 28 1.62 8.43 -1.84
C ARG A 28 0.99 9.16 -3.03
N ILE A 29 -0.30 8.91 -3.31
CA ILE A 29 -1.07 9.61 -4.35
C ILE A 29 -0.99 11.11 -4.13
N LYS A 30 -1.27 11.57 -2.90
CA LYS A 30 -1.21 13.00 -2.54
C LYS A 30 0.19 13.58 -2.78
N ALA A 31 1.24 12.91 -2.33
CA ALA A 31 2.61 13.37 -2.47
C ALA A 31 2.99 13.58 -3.95
N ILE A 32 2.67 12.61 -4.80
CA ILE A 32 2.99 12.66 -6.23
C ILE A 32 2.12 13.71 -6.93
N ARG A 33 0.82 13.79 -6.61
CA ARG A 33 -0.08 14.83 -7.12
C ARG A 33 0.46 16.23 -6.82
N MET A 34 0.91 16.46 -5.58
CA MET A 34 1.49 17.73 -5.16
C MET A 34 2.83 18.02 -5.84
N ALA A 35 3.70 17.02 -5.97
CA ALA A 35 4.98 17.16 -6.69
C ALA A 35 4.77 17.54 -8.16
N ARG A 36 3.74 16.98 -8.81
CA ARG A 36 3.32 17.31 -10.18
C ARG A 36 2.50 18.61 -10.28
N ARG A 37 2.23 19.28 -9.15
CA ARG A 37 1.48 20.56 -9.07
C ARG A 37 0.10 20.56 -9.73
N ILE A 38 -0.58 19.42 -9.69
CA ILE A 38 -1.94 19.29 -10.21
C ILE A 38 -2.98 19.30 -9.07
N SER A 39 -4.14 19.88 -9.32
CA SER A 39 -5.25 19.94 -8.38
C SER A 39 -5.96 18.59 -8.25
N LEU A 40 -6.75 18.44 -7.17
CA LEU A 40 -7.65 17.29 -7.00
C LEU A 40 -8.62 17.14 -8.18
N ARG A 41 -9.11 18.26 -8.73
CA ARG A 41 -10.02 18.25 -9.88
C ARG A 41 -9.33 17.74 -11.14
N GLN A 42 -8.13 18.24 -11.43
CA GLN A 42 -7.35 17.74 -12.57
C GLN A 42 -7.05 16.24 -12.46
N LEU A 43 -6.65 15.74 -11.28
CA LEU A 43 -6.46 14.30 -11.09
C LEU A 43 -7.76 13.52 -11.27
N ALA A 44 -8.86 14.02 -10.71
CA ALA A 44 -10.17 13.38 -10.86
C ALA A 44 -10.60 13.30 -12.34
N ASP A 45 -10.40 14.37 -13.10
CA ASP A 45 -10.72 14.44 -14.53
C ASP A 45 -9.88 13.44 -15.34
N MET A 46 -8.57 13.33 -15.07
CA MET A 46 -7.69 12.35 -15.74
C MET A 46 -8.08 10.89 -15.45
N VAL A 47 -8.61 10.60 -14.26
CA VAL A 47 -8.97 9.25 -13.82
C VAL A 47 -10.42 8.89 -14.17
N GLY A 48 -11.26 9.89 -14.48
CA GLY A 48 -12.70 9.73 -14.69
C GLY A 48 -13.47 9.53 -13.38
N THR A 49 -13.16 10.33 -12.36
CA THR A 49 -13.78 10.28 -11.02
C THR A 49 -14.15 11.69 -10.53
N THR A 50 -14.51 11.84 -9.26
CA THR A 50 -14.80 13.15 -8.65
C THR A 50 -13.65 13.64 -7.77
N ALA A 51 -13.50 14.96 -7.66
CA ALA A 51 -12.52 15.56 -6.76
C ALA A 51 -12.77 15.18 -5.28
N SER A 52 -14.03 14.97 -4.89
CA SER A 52 -14.38 14.49 -3.54
C SER A 52 -13.86 13.07 -3.29
N PHE A 53 -14.00 12.17 -4.28
CA PHE A 53 -13.47 10.82 -4.21
C PHE A 53 -11.94 10.83 -4.06
N ILE A 54 -11.21 11.58 -4.90
CA ILE A 54 -9.75 11.71 -4.79
C ILE A 54 -9.37 12.29 -3.41
N SER A 55 -10.10 13.29 -2.91
CA SER A 55 -9.86 13.87 -1.59
C SER A 55 -10.07 12.86 -0.45
N GLN A 56 -11.09 12.02 -0.53
CA GLN A 56 -11.36 10.97 0.45
C GLN A 56 -10.28 9.88 0.38
N LEU A 57 -9.89 9.48 -0.82
CA LEU A 57 -8.84 8.49 -1.06
C LEU A 57 -7.48 8.97 -0.51
N GLU A 58 -7.09 10.22 -0.79
CA GLU A 58 -5.83 10.82 -0.29
C GLU A 58 -5.77 10.92 1.24
N ARG A 59 -6.94 10.94 1.90
CA ARG A 59 -7.07 10.97 3.37
C ARG A 59 -7.33 9.59 3.97
N ASN A 60 -7.31 8.53 3.16
CA ASN A 60 -7.64 7.15 3.55
C ASN A 60 -9.05 7.02 4.16
N LEU A 61 -9.99 7.88 3.75
CA LEU A 61 -11.39 7.85 4.19
C LEU A 61 -12.26 6.95 3.29
N SER A 62 -11.74 6.54 2.13
CA SER A 62 -12.39 5.61 1.20
C SER A 62 -11.36 4.71 0.54
N GLY A 63 -11.73 3.46 0.29
CA GLY A 63 -10.96 2.58 -0.59
C GLY A 63 -11.20 2.90 -2.07
N ALA A 64 -10.36 2.34 -2.93
CA ALA A 64 -10.53 2.36 -4.39
C ALA A 64 -10.46 0.93 -4.93
N SER A 65 -11.17 0.64 -6.00
CA SER A 65 -11.00 -0.64 -6.71
C SER A 65 -9.60 -0.74 -7.32
N ALA A 66 -9.11 -1.96 -7.54
CA ALA A 66 -7.85 -2.19 -8.24
C ALA A 66 -7.83 -1.49 -9.61
N SER A 67 -8.94 -1.53 -10.35
CA SER A 67 -9.08 -0.82 -11.63
C SER A 67 -8.92 0.70 -11.49
N THR A 68 -9.45 1.28 -10.42
CA THR A 68 -9.32 2.72 -10.16
C THR A 68 -7.89 3.08 -9.79
N LEU A 69 -7.22 2.26 -8.96
CA LEU A 69 -5.81 2.46 -8.62
C LEU A 69 -4.89 2.36 -9.85
N MET A 70 -5.16 1.42 -10.76
CA MET A 70 -4.43 1.33 -12.04
C MET A 70 -4.62 2.59 -12.89
N ARG A 71 -5.85 3.13 -12.99
CA ARG A 71 -6.09 4.41 -13.69
C ARG A 71 -5.38 5.58 -13.02
N ILE A 72 -5.34 5.62 -11.68
CA ILE A 72 -4.61 6.65 -10.93
C ILE A 72 -3.12 6.56 -11.21
N ALA A 73 -2.53 5.36 -11.16
CA ALA A 73 -1.13 5.15 -11.47
C ALA A 73 -0.80 5.61 -12.90
N ALA A 74 -1.62 5.23 -13.89
CA ALA A 74 -1.47 5.68 -15.27
C ALA A 74 -1.61 7.20 -15.42
N ALA A 75 -2.60 7.83 -14.77
CA ALA A 75 -2.80 9.28 -14.80
C ALA A 75 -1.65 10.06 -14.14
N LEU A 76 -0.95 9.42 -13.19
CA LEU A 76 0.22 9.95 -12.54
C LEU A 76 1.53 9.48 -13.20
N ASP A 77 1.47 8.81 -14.35
CA ASP A 77 2.63 8.28 -15.08
C ASP A 77 3.56 7.46 -14.17
N LEU A 78 2.96 6.46 -13.51
CA LEU A 78 3.61 5.51 -12.60
C LEU A 78 3.26 4.08 -12.98
N GLY A 79 4.18 3.15 -12.71
CA GLY A 79 3.85 1.75 -12.55
C GLY A 79 3.01 1.52 -11.29
N ILE A 80 2.10 0.54 -11.34
CA ILE A 80 1.21 0.25 -10.19
C ILE A 80 1.99 -0.06 -8.90
N ASN A 81 3.16 -0.69 -9.01
CA ASN A 81 4.00 -1.04 -7.87
C ASN A 81 4.53 0.21 -7.14
N GLU A 82 4.85 1.30 -7.85
CA GLU A 82 5.38 2.53 -7.27
C GLU A 82 4.36 3.25 -6.36
N LEU A 83 3.07 2.95 -6.56
CA LEU A 83 1.98 3.45 -5.73
C LEU A 83 1.96 2.81 -4.34
N PHE A 84 2.48 1.57 -4.24
CA PHE A 84 2.56 0.80 -3.01
C PHE A 84 3.98 0.73 -2.44
N GLU A 85 4.97 1.19 -3.20
CA GLU A 85 6.35 1.24 -2.74
C GLU A 85 6.46 2.17 -1.55
N GLN A 86 6.76 1.56 -0.40
CA GLN A 86 7.07 2.28 0.80
C GLN A 86 8.50 2.80 0.66
N THR A 87 8.75 4.08 0.93
CA THR A 87 10.09 4.55 1.28
C THR A 87 10.44 3.98 2.65
N GLU A 88 10.62 2.66 2.72
CA GLU A 88 11.13 2.00 3.91
C GLU A 88 12.62 2.33 4.01
N GLY A 89 12.94 3.34 4.81
CA GLY A 89 14.18 3.36 5.59
C GLY A 89 14.16 2.28 6.68
N GLY A 90 13.62 1.10 6.38
CA GLY A 90 13.54 -0.04 7.27
C GLY A 90 14.82 -0.84 7.13
N PHE A 91 15.59 -0.93 8.21
CA PHE A 91 16.75 -1.80 8.26
C PHE A 91 16.34 -3.20 7.82
N HIS A 92 17.00 -3.75 6.80
CA HIS A 92 16.86 -5.16 6.46
C HIS A 92 17.16 -5.98 7.72
N LYS A 93 16.15 -6.67 8.25
CA LYS A 93 16.32 -7.53 9.42
C LYS A 93 17.23 -8.70 9.03
N VAL A 94 18.51 -8.61 9.38
CA VAL A 94 19.45 -9.71 9.23
C VAL A 94 19.05 -10.78 10.24
N LEU A 95 18.54 -11.93 9.75
CA LEU A 95 18.29 -13.09 10.59
C LEU A 95 19.63 -13.64 11.05
N THR A 96 19.83 -13.75 12.36
CA THR A 96 21.07 -14.32 12.89
C THR A 96 21.02 -15.84 12.80
N ARG A 97 22.17 -16.51 12.96
CA ARG A 97 22.25 -17.98 12.93
C ARG A 97 21.32 -18.65 13.95
N ALA A 98 20.98 -17.98 15.05
CA ALA A 98 20.06 -18.47 16.07
C ALA A 98 18.58 -18.46 15.61
N ASP A 99 18.24 -17.62 14.63
CA ASP A 99 16.87 -17.43 14.13
C ASP A 99 16.57 -18.27 12.88
N ARG A 100 17.54 -19.05 12.39
CA ARG A 100 17.33 -19.89 11.21
C ARG A 100 16.48 -21.10 11.62
N PRO A 101 15.34 -21.36 10.95
CA PRO A 101 14.58 -22.58 11.19
C PRO A 101 15.48 -23.79 10.88
N LEU A 102 15.58 -24.70 11.84
CA LEU A 102 16.29 -25.95 11.66
C LEU A 102 15.42 -26.85 10.77
N LEU A 103 15.93 -27.15 9.57
CA LEU A 103 15.37 -28.17 8.66
C LEU A 103 15.79 -29.56 9.12
#